data_AF-A0A519GRC1-F1
#
_entry.id   AF-A0A519GRC1-F1
#
_cell.length_a   1.000
_cell.length_b   1.000
_cell.length_c   1.000
_cell.angle_alpha   90.00
_cell.angle_beta   90.00
_cell.angle_gamma   90.00
#
_symmetry.space_group_name_H-M   'P 1'
#
loop_
_entity.id
_entity.type
_entity.pdbx_description
1 polymer ?
#
loop_
_entity_poly.entity_id
_entity_poly.type
_entity_poly.pdbx_seq_one_letter_code
_entity_poly.pdbx_strand_id
1 'polypeptide(L)'
;YPEGTRSLDGRLYKGRTGVAFLALETGAKVVPVGLVGTNEAMPVGAKWPRMRPKVTIRYGEPIDLSHHGPASSGRARRHATDEIMSAIHALSGQELAGTYNEAPAQNTVERIRQALPHERR
;
A
#
# COMPACT_ATOMS: atom_id res chain seq x y z
N TYR A 1 4.88 3.60 -1.35
CA TYR A 1 3.66 3.21 -0.62
C TYR A 1 2.55 2.84 -1.60
N PRO A 2 2.49 1.57 -2.05
CA PRO A 2 1.51 1.12 -3.06
C PRO A 2 0.04 1.23 -2.61
N GLU A 3 -0.23 1.25 -1.31
CA GLU A 3 -1.59 1.38 -0.74
C GLU A 3 -2.20 2.77 -0.95
N GLY A 4 -1.38 3.79 -1.24
CA GLY A 4 -1.81 5.16 -1.55
C GLY A 4 -2.00 6.08 -0.34
N THR A 5 -2.20 5.54 0.86
CA THR A 5 -2.22 6.31 2.11
C THR A 5 -1.82 5.44 3.29
N ARG A 6 -1.45 6.07 4.42
CA ARG A 6 -1.06 5.37 5.65
C ARG A 6 -2.24 4.56 6.19
N SER A 7 -2.01 3.31 6.54
CA SER A 7 -2.95 2.49 7.29
C SER A 7 -3.20 3.09 8.68
N LEU A 8 -4.47 3.23 9.07
CA LEU A 8 -4.86 3.78 10.38
C LEU A 8 -5.07 2.69 11.44
N ASP A 9 -5.28 1.44 10.99
CA ASP A 9 -5.54 0.27 11.82
C ASP A 9 -4.38 -0.73 11.84
N GLY A 10 -3.32 -0.48 11.06
CA GLY A 10 -2.14 -1.34 10.98
C GLY A 10 -2.30 -2.53 10.04
N ARG A 11 -3.43 -2.67 9.35
CA ARG A 11 -3.65 -3.71 8.32
C ARG A 11 -2.98 -3.32 7.00
N LEU A 12 -2.68 -4.32 6.19
CA LEU A 12 -2.14 -4.16 4.83
C LEU A 12 -3.29 -4.19 3.82
N TYR A 13 -3.53 -3.06 3.18
CA TYR A 13 -4.56 -2.82 2.19
C TYR A 13 -4.12 -3.22 0.78
N LYS A 14 -5.08 -3.32 -0.14
CA LYS A 14 -4.81 -3.59 -1.55
C LYS A 14 -3.93 -2.51 -2.17
N GLY A 15 -2.85 -2.94 -2.83
CA GLY A 15 -1.97 -2.07 -3.60
C GLY A 15 -2.64 -1.52 -4.86
N ARG A 16 -2.43 -0.23 -5.11
CA ARG A 16 -2.73 0.45 -6.38
C ARG A 16 -1.62 0.12 -7.39
N THR A 17 -1.96 0.16 -8.68
CA THR A 17 -1.09 -0.32 -9.77
C THR A 17 0.01 0.65 -10.22
N GLY A 18 0.12 1.83 -9.61
CA GLY A 18 1.06 2.87 -10.03
C GLY A 18 2.54 2.45 -9.93
N VAL A 19 2.92 1.77 -8.84
CA VAL A 19 4.32 1.30 -8.69
C VAL A 19 4.67 0.23 -9.73
N ALA A 20 3.74 -0.67 -10.02
CA ALA A 20 3.93 -1.70 -11.04
C ALA A 20 3.99 -1.09 -12.44
N PHE A 21 3.17 -0.08 -12.73
CA PHE A 21 3.26 0.65 -14.00
C PHE A 21 4.66 1.23 -14.21
N LEU A 22 5.21 1.94 -13.22
CA LEU A 22 6.55 2.51 -13.31
C LEU A 22 7.63 1.44 -13.51
N ALA A 23 7.56 0.35 -12.76
CA ALA A 23 8.53 -0.74 -12.85
C ALA A 23 8.48 -1.44 -14.22
N LEU A 24 7.29 -1.73 -14.74
CA LEU A 24 7.11 -2.35 -16.06
C LEU A 24 7.51 -1.43 -17.21
N GLU A 25 7.27 -0.12 -17.08
CA GLU A 25 7.63 0.88 -18.09
C GLU A 25 9.14 1.09 -18.17
N THR A 26 9.80 1.10 -17.02
CA THR A 26 11.24 1.43 -16.92
C THR A 26 12.16 0.21 -16.91
N GLY A 27 11.63 -0.98 -16.65
CA GLY A 27 12.43 -2.18 -16.37
C GLY A 27 13.14 -2.15 -15.02
N ALA A 28 12.83 -1.19 -14.14
CA ALA A 28 13.46 -1.09 -12.82
C ALA A 28 13.01 -2.23 -11.90
N LYS A 29 13.96 -2.80 -11.14
CA LYS A 29 13.66 -3.76 -10.08
C LYS A 29 13.00 -3.07 -8.90
N VAL A 30 12.02 -3.73 -8.28
CA VAL A 30 11.31 -3.23 -7.10
C VAL A 30 11.86 -3.91 -5.85
N VAL A 31 12.32 -3.14 -4.87
CA VAL A 31 12.71 -3.68 -3.55
C VAL A 31 11.51 -3.59 -2.60
N PRO A 32 10.90 -4.72 -2.19
CA PRO A 32 9.81 -4.71 -1.23
C PRO A 32 10.35 -4.39 0.18
N VAL A 33 9.58 -3.59 0.93
CA VAL A 33 9.94 -3.18 2.29
C VAL A 33 8.75 -3.39 3.21
N GLY A 34 8.95 -4.21 4.25
CA GLY A 34 8.00 -4.40 5.34
C GLY A 34 8.33 -3.48 6.51
N LEU A 35 7.32 -2.75 7.01
CA LEU A 35 7.43 -1.87 8.17
C LEU A 35 6.53 -2.38 9.29
N VAL A 36 7.08 -2.55 10.50
CA VAL A 36 6.34 -3.02 11.68
C VAL A 36 6.60 -2.07 12.85
N GLY A 37 5.55 -1.72 13.60
CA GLY A 37 5.61 -0.87 14.79
C GLY A 37 5.69 0.64 14.53
N THR A 38 5.61 1.08 13.26
CA THR A 38 5.61 2.51 12.91
C THR A 38 4.33 3.24 13.35
N ASN A 39 3.19 2.53 13.37
CA ASN A 39 1.91 3.00 13.92
C ASN A 39 1.97 3.25 15.43
N GLU A 40 2.76 2.46 16.16
CA GLU A 40 3.00 2.68 17.60
C GLU A 40 3.95 3.85 17.84
N ALA A 41 4.94 4.04 16.96
CA ALA A 41 5.88 5.14 17.03
C ALA A 41 5.21 6.50 16.89
N MET A 42 4.28 6.62 15.93
CA MET A 42 3.51 7.83 15.70
C MET A 42 2.02 7.48 15.50
N PRO A 43 1.27 7.33 16.61
CA PRO A 43 -0.16 7.01 16.55
C PRO A 43 -0.96 8.04 15.76
N VAL A 44 -2.05 7.60 15.16
CA VAL A 44 -2.96 8.49 14.42
C VAL A 44 -3.48 9.57 15.36
N GLY A 45 -3.33 10.84 14.97
CA GLY A 45 -3.73 12.00 15.77
C GLY A 45 -2.72 12.45 16.84
N ALA A 46 -1.61 11.72 17.04
CA ALA A 46 -0.56 12.16 17.94
C ALA A 46 0.19 13.39 17.37
N LYS A 47 0.51 14.35 18.24
CA LYS A 47 1.38 15.50 17.89
C LYS A 47 2.86 15.18 18.05
N TRP A 48 3.19 14.22 18.93
CA TRP A 48 4.56 13.85 19.26
C TRP A 48 4.74 12.32 19.16
N PRO A 49 5.89 11.84 18.66
CA PRO A 49 6.22 10.42 18.68
C PRO A 49 6.29 9.87 20.10
N ARG A 50 6.02 8.57 20.27
CA ARG A 50 6.31 7.89 21.53
C ARG A 50 7.83 7.79 21.72
N MET A 51 8.32 7.81 22.97
CA MET A 51 9.76 7.88 23.24
C MET A 51 10.51 6.54 23.08
N ARG A 52 9.82 5.39 23.10
CA ARG A 52 10.45 4.06 23.00
C ARG A 52 9.67 3.06 22.14
N PRO A 53 9.26 3.40 20.90
CA PRO A 53 8.61 2.44 20.03
C PRO A 53 9.63 1.45 19.47
N LYS A 54 9.21 0.20 19.30
CA LYS A 54 9.99 -0.78 18.57
C LYS A 54 9.60 -0.71 17.10
N VAL A 55 10.49 -0.16 16.26
CA VAL A 55 10.30 -0.15 14.80
C VAL A 55 11.19 -1.22 14.19
N THR A 56 10.61 -2.09 13.36
CA THR A 56 11.35 -3.08 12.58
C THR A 56 11.15 -2.79 11.10
N ILE A 57 12.26 -2.72 10.36
CA ILE A 57 12.27 -2.55 8.91
C ILE A 57 12.90 -3.81 8.32
N ARG A 58 12.23 -4.41 7.33
CA ARG A 58 12.72 -5.59 6.63
C ARG A 58 12.73 -5.30 5.14
N TYR A 59 13.88 -5.49 4.52
CA TYR A 59 14.07 -5.37 3.07
C TYR A 59 14.03 -6.76 2.47
N GLY A 60 13.28 -6.95 1.40
CA GLY A 60 13.29 -8.20 0.63
C GLY A 60 14.21 -8.10 -0.58
N GLU A 61 14.30 -9.22 -1.30
CA GLU A 61 15.08 -9.31 -2.53
C GLU A 61 14.48 -8.42 -3.64
N PRO A 62 15.32 -7.79 -4.49
CA PRO A 62 14.85 -7.04 -5.65
C PRO A 62 14.04 -7.92 -6.62
N ILE A 63 12.82 -7.50 -6.92
CA ILE A 63 11.88 -8.20 -7.80
C ILE A 63 11.98 -7.62 -9.22
N ASP A 64 12.19 -8.50 -10.20
CA ASP A 64 12.07 -8.17 -11.62
C ASP A 64 10.67 -8.52 -12.12
N LEU A 65 9.91 -7.50 -12.50
CA LEU A 65 8.50 -7.62 -12.89
C LEU A 65 8.31 -7.73 -14.40
N SER A 66 9.38 -7.65 -15.21
CA SER A 66 9.31 -7.66 -16.67
C SER A 66 8.56 -8.88 -17.24
N HIS A 67 8.57 -9.99 -16.51
CA HIS A 67 7.89 -11.23 -16.87
C HIS A 67 6.34 -11.16 -16.87
N HIS A 68 5.73 -10.13 -16.26
CA HIS A 68 4.26 -9.93 -16.28
C HIS A 68 3.73 -9.39 -17.60
N GLY A 69 4.59 -8.83 -18.45
CA GLY A 69 4.23 -8.22 -19.73
C GLY A 69 4.23 -6.68 -19.69
N PRO A 70 3.65 -6.01 -20.71
CA PRO A 70 3.82 -4.57 -20.91
C PRO A 70 3.02 -3.73 -19.91
N ALA A 71 3.54 -2.54 -19.57
CA ALA A 71 2.89 -1.59 -18.67
C ALA A 71 1.51 -1.10 -19.15
N SER A 72 1.26 -1.13 -20.47
CA SER A 72 -0.04 -0.80 -21.07
C SER A 72 -1.15 -1.80 -20.68
N SER A 73 -0.80 -3.04 -20.37
CA SER A 73 -1.75 -4.07 -19.95
C SER A 73 -2.22 -3.83 -18.51
N GLY A 74 -3.52 -3.61 -18.33
CA GLY A 74 -4.14 -3.54 -17.00
C GLY A 74 -3.95 -4.83 -16.19
N ARG A 75 -4.00 -5.98 -16.86
CA ARG A 75 -3.78 -7.29 -16.25
C ARG A 75 -2.34 -7.46 -15.77
N ALA A 76 -1.36 -7.13 -16.60
CA ALA A 76 0.06 -7.22 -16.24
C ALA A 76 0.36 -6.36 -15.00
N ARG A 77 -0.10 -5.11 -15.00
CA ARG A 77 0.05 -4.22 -13.84
C ARG A 77 -0.59 -4.77 -12.57
N ARG A 78 -1.76 -5.40 -12.66
CA ARG A 78 -2.44 -6.00 -11.51
C ARG A 78 -1.62 -7.15 -10.92
N HIS A 79 -1.20 -8.11 -11.74
CA HIS A 79 -0.38 -9.24 -11.29
C HIS A 79 0.96 -8.79 -10.71
N ALA A 80 1.65 -7.87 -11.38
CA ALA A 80 2.90 -7.29 -10.87
C ALA A 80 2.70 -6.59 -9.53
N THR A 81 1.59 -5.87 -9.35
CA THR A 81 1.27 -5.25 -8.05
C THR A 81 0.98 -6.30 -6.99
N ASP A 82 0.29 -7.38 -7.33
CA ASP A 82 -0.03 -8.46 -6.40
C ASP A 82 1.24 -9.19 -5.92
N GLU A 83 2.23 -9.36 -6.80
CA GLU A 83 3.55 -9.89 -6.43
C GLU A 83 4.28 -8.97 -5.43
N ILE A 84 4.34 -7.66 -5.73
CA ILE A 84 4.95 -6.67 -4.82
C ILE A 84 4.26 -6.71 -3.45
N MET A 85 2.92 -6.73 -3.43
CA MET A 85 2.14 -6.74 -2.19
C MET A 85 2.30 -8.04 -1.41
N SER A 86 2.41 -9.18 -2.10
CA SER A 86 2.70 -10.49 -1.50
C SER A 86 4.07 -10.48 -0.80
N ALA A 87 5.10 -9.92 -1.44
CA ALA A 87 6.42 -9.77 -0.84
C ALA A 87 6.42 -8.84 0.37
N ILE A 88 5.71 -7.69 0.30
CA ILE A 88 5.55 -6.79 1.45
C ILE A 88 4.83 -7.50 2.60
N HIS A 89 3.78 -8.26 2.31
CA HIS A 89 3.05 -9.03 3.31
C HIS A 89 3.94 -10.07 4.00
N ALA A 90 4.74 -10.82 3.25
CA ALA A 90 5.69 -11.78 3.80
C ALA A 90 6.73 -11.11 4.72
N LEU A 91 7.15 -9.89 4.40
CA LEU A 91 8.09 -9.12 5.22
C LEU A 91 7.43 -8.55 6.48
N SER A 92 6.23 -7.99 6.37
CA SER A 92 5.58 -7.27 7.47
C SER A 92 4.75 -8.15 8.40
N GLY A 93 4.17 -9.25 7.91
CA GLY A 93 3.25 -10.12 8.65
C GLY A 93 1.93 -9.43 9.05
N GLN A 94 1.61 -8.29 8.43
CA GLN A 94 0.38 -7.55 8.73
C GLN A 94 -0.84 -8.29 8.20
N GLU A 95 -1.96 -8.21 8.92
CA GLU A 95 -3.23 -8.75 8.44
C GLU A 95 -3.69 -8.06 7.14
N LEU A 96 -4.16 -8.83 6.16
CA LEU A 96 -4.66 -8.31 4.89
C LEU A 96 -6.07 -7.72 5.06
N ALA A 97 -6.26 -6.48 4.63
CA ALA A 97 -7.56 -5.80 4.72
C ALA A 97 -8.57 -6.23 3.65
N GLY A 98 -8.12 -6.84 2.54
CA GLY A 98 -8.97 -7.30 1.43
C GLY A 98 -9.62 -6.20 0.58
N THR A 99 -9.48 -4.94 0.97
CA THR A 99 -10.03 -3.75 0.28
C THR A 99 -8.94 -2.70 0.01
N TYR A 100 -9.25 -1.69 -0.78
CA TYR A 100 -8.37 -0.53 -0.97
C TYR A 100 -8.44 0.40 0.25
N ASN A 101 -7.32 1.04 0.56
CA ASN A 101 -7.31 2.09 1.56
C ASN A 101 -7.99 3.34 0.98
N GLU A 102 -8.81 4.00 1.79
CA GLU A 102 -9.45 5.27 1.45
C GLU A 102 -8.92 6.34 2.40
N ALA A 103 -8.49 7.47 1.83
CA ALA A 103 -8.09 8.59 2.66
C ALA A 103 -9.31 9.12 3.42
N PRO A 104 -9.17 9.43 4.73
CA PRO A 104 -10.26 10.05 5.47
C PRO A 104 -10.64 11.37 4.81
N ALA A 105 -11.94 11.60 4.62
CA ALA A 105 -12.48 12.84 4.06
C ALA A 105 -11.97 14.07 4.80
N GLN A 106 -11.44 15.03 4.04
CA GLN A 106 -10.80 16.23 4.59
C GLN A 106 -11.84 17.30 4.95
N ASN A 107 -13.03 17.26 4.36
CA ASN A 107 -14.09 18.22 4.59
C ASN A 107 -15.48 17.54 4.66
N THR A 108 -16.48 18.30 5.13
CA THR A 108 -17.85 17.81 5.33
C THR A 108 -18.49 17.32 4.03
N VAL A 109 -18.17 17.95 2.90
CA VAL A 109 -18.68 17.57 1.57
C VAL A 109 -18.15 16.21 1.15
N GLU A 110 -16.86 15.95 1.35
CA GLU A 110 -16.26 14.63 1.06
C GLU A 110 -16.81 13.53 1.97
N ARG A 111 -17.08 13.81 3.26
CA ARG A 111 -17.71 12.84 4.15
C ARG A 111 -19.09 12.44 3.64
N ILE A 112 -19.90 13.42 3.21
CA ILE A 112 -21.23 13.16 2.66
C ILE A 112 -21.12 12.36 1.36
N ARG A 113 -20.15 12.69 0.49
CA ARG A 113 -19.91 11.96 -0.76
C ARG A 113 -19.47 10.52 -0.55
N GLN A 114 -18.63 10.26 0.46
CA GLN A 114 -18.19 8.92 0.85
C GLN A 114 -19.29 8.11 1.55
N ALA A 115 -20.20 8.79 2.27
CA ALA A 115 -21.32 8.15 2.98
C ALA A 115 -22.53 7.84 2.08
N LEU A 116 -22.66 8.52 0.93
CA LEU A 116 -23.73 8.26 -0.03
C LEU A 116 -23.36 7.06 -0.92
N PRO A 117 -24.24 6.05 -1.06
CA PRO A 117 -23.97 4.89 -1.90
C PRO A 117 -23.79 5.33 -3.35
N HIS A 118 -22.62 5.03 -3.93
CA HIS A 118 -22.41 5.19 -5.35
C HIS A 118 -23.24 4.14 -6.10
N GLU A 119 -24.36 4.54 -6.68
CA GLU A 119 -25.00 3.77 -7.75
C GLU A 119 -24.00 3.67 -8.91
N ARG A 120 -23.34 2.52 -9.02
CA ARG A 120 -22.53 2.17 -10.19
C ARG A 120 -23.48 1.87 -11.35
N ARG A 121 -23.55 2.77 -12.33
CA ARG A 121 -23.97 2.45 -13.70
C ARG A 121 -22.76 2.05 -14.53
#